data_AF-A0A928H957-F1
#
_entry.id   AF-A0A928H957-F1
#
_cell.length_a   1.000
_cell.length_b   1.000
_cell.length_c   1.000
_cell.angle_alpha   90.00
_cell.angle_beta   90.00
_cell.angle_gamma   90.00
#
_symmetry.space_group_name_H-M   'P 1'
#
loop_
_entity.id
_entity.type
_entity.pdbx_description
1 polymer ?
#
loop_
_entity_poly.entity_id
_entity_poly.type
_entity_poly.pdbx_seq_one_letter_code
_entity_poly.pdbx_strand_id
1 'polypeptide(L)'
;MKYAIFLMALSSCLGCATVTTAHNFQDVNIEGNESPIETVMIENTGWTMFKVLPIGSGNPEKPGRISCCIFRDTTTLQNNLDMLEREMKRVGATRIKNLSSKTAYESLFLLLFTRTACRTSAVLLK
;
A
#
# COMPACT_ATOMS: atom_id res chain seq x y z
N MET A 1 -19.02 27.34 -4.18
CA MET A 1 -18.90 26.06 -4.94
C MET A 1 -17.53 25.84 -5.57
N LYS A 2 -16.85 26.85 -6.16
CA LYS A 2 -15.51 26.69 -6.78
C LYS A 2 -14.44 26.09 -5.85
N TYR A 3 -14.42 26.48 -4.57
CA TYR A 3 -13.46 25.95 -3.59
C TYR A 3 -13.73 24.51 -3.13
N ALA A 4 -14.98 24.03 -3.22
CA ALA A 4 -15.34 22.68 -2.80
C ALA A 4 -14.81 21.62 -3.78
N ILE A 5 -14.81 21.93 -5.08
CA ILE A 5 -14.19 21.09 -6.11
C ILE A 5 -12.68 21.04 -5.91
N PHE A 6 -12.05 22.18 -5.58
CA PHE A 6 -10.62 22.24 -5.32
C PHE A 6 -10.23 21.46 -4.06
N LEU A 7 -11.02 21.53 -2.99
CA LEU A 7 -10.81 20.75 -1.76
C LEU A 7 -11.04 19.24 -1.95
N MET A 8 -12.01 18.83 -2.76
CA MET A 8 -12.20 17.41 -3.11
C MET A 8 -11.06 16.89 -3.99
N ALA A 9 -10.58 17.69 -4.94
CA ALA A 9 -9.39 17.36 -5.71
C ALA A 9 -8.14 17.27 -4.81
N LEU A 10 -8.02 18.15 -3.80
CA LEU A 10 -6.92 18.11 -2.84
C LEU A 10 -7.00 16.88 -1.92
N SER A 11 -8.19 16.41 -1.54
CA SER A 11 -8.32 15.21 -0.70
C SER A 11 -7.99 13.94 -1.48
N SER A 12 -8.28 13.89 -2.79
CA SER A 12 -7.81 12.81 -3.67
C SER A 12 -6.28 12.81 -3.88
N CYS A 13 -5.63 13.94 -3.64
CA CYS A 13 -4.18 14.11 -3.70
C CYS A 13 -3.46 13.70 -2.40
N LEU A 14 -4.20 13.30 -1.35
CA LEU A 14 -3.60 12.75 -0.14
C LEU A 14 -3.31 11.27 -0.40
N GLY A 15 -2.03 10.89 -0.38
CA GLY A 15 -1.65 9.49 -0.45
C GLY A 15 -2.15 8.72 0.78
N CYS A 16 -2.58 7.49 0.56
CA CYS A 16 -3.06 6.56 1.58
C CYS A 16 -2.15 5.33 1.67
N ALA A 17 -1.91 4.87 2.90
CA ALA A 17 -1.30 3.58 3.17
C ALA A 17 -2.29 2.73 3.97
N THR A 18 -2.68 1.59 3.44
CA THR A 18 -3.72 0.73 3.99
C THR A 18 -3.24 -0.71 3.99
N VAL A 19 -3.54 -1.42 5.07
CA VAL A 19 -3.35 -2.86 5.20
C VAL A 19 -4.73 -3.47 5.40
N THR A 20 -5.08 -4.41 4.54
CA THR A 20 -6.32 -5.17 4.58
C THR A 20 -5.97 -6.63 4.79
N THR A 21 -6.53 -7.26 5.81
CA THR A 21 -6.36 -8.69 6.06
C THR A 21 -7.67 -9.42 5.80
N ALA A 22 -7.58 -10.62 5.24
CA ALA A 22 -8.72 -11.48 4.97
C ALA A 22 -8.41 -12.92 5.31
N HIS A 23 -9.36 -13.62 5.94
CA HIS A 23 -9.29 -15.07 6.16
C HIS A 23 -9.85 -15.83 4.96
N ASN A 24 -9.35 -15.52 3.76
CA ASN A 24 -9.70 -16.23 2.54
C ASN A 24 -8.42 -16.75 1.89
N PHE A 25 -8.34 -18.07 1.72
CA PHE A 25 -7.16 -18.81 1.27
C PHE A 25 -7.38 -19.50 -0.08
N GLN A 26 -8.25 -18.93 -0.94
CA GLN A 26 -8.51 -19.47 -2.27
C GLN A 26 -7.19 -19.80 -3.02
N ASP A 27 -7.06 -21.06 -3.47
CA ASP A 27 -5.95 -21.62 -4.23
C ASP A 27 -4.54 -21.59 -3.62
N VAL A 28 -4.43 -21.51 -2.28
CA VAL A 28 -3.12 -21.70 -1.62
C VAL A 28 -2.85 -23.20 -1.49
N ASN A 29 -2.10 -23.76 -2.43
CA ASN A 29 -1.63 -25.14 -2.33
C ASN A 29 -0.55 -25.22 -1.25
N ILE A 30 -0.88 -25.66 -0.03
CA ILE A 30 0.07 -25.71 1.09
C ILE A 30 0.70 -27.10 1.12
N GLU A 31 2.00 -27.15 0.89
CA GLU A 31 2.77 -28.40 0.95
C GLU A 31 3.39 -28.52 2.35
N GLY A 32 3.09 -29.61 3.06
CA GLY A 32 3.68 -29.91 4.38
C GLY A 32 2.80 -29.54 5.58
N ASN A 33 3.45 -29.27 6.73
CA ASN A 33 2.80 -29.03 8.04
C ASN A 33 2.58 -27.53 8.32
N GLU A 34 2.59 -26.69 7.29
CA GLU A 34 2.38 -25.25 7.40
C GLU A 34 0.87 -24.96 7.49
N SER A 35 0.47 -23.97 8.29
CA SER A 35 -0.95 -23.60 8.43
C SER A 35 -1.18 -22.15 7.98
N PRO A 36 -2.18 -21.88 7.13
CA PRO A 36 -2.45 -20.52 6.66
C PRO A 36 -3.17 -19.72 7.75
N ILE A 37 -2.69 -18.50 8.01
CA ILE A 37 -3.23 -17.63 9.07
C ILE A 37 -4.16 -16.57 8.49
N GLU A 38 -3.64 -15.77 7.55
CA GLU A 38 -4.38 -14.71 6.88
C GLU A 38 -3.73 -14.35 5.54
N THR A 39 -4.54 -13.83 4.63
CA THR A 39 -4.09 -13.16 3.41
C THR A 39 -3.99 -11.67 3.69
N VAL A 40 -2.83 -11.08 3.45
CA VAL A 40 -2.56 -9.65 3.65
C VAL A 40 -2.48 -8.96 2.30
N MET A 41 -3.22 -7.86 2.16
CA MET A 41 -3.20 -6.97 1.01
C MET A 41 -2.82 -5.57 1.49
N ILE A 42 -1.75 -5.03 0.93
CA ILE A 42 -1.18 -3.74 1.29
C ILE A 42 -1.31 -2.84 0.08
N GLU A 43 -1.89 -1.66 0.26
CA GLU A 43 -1.96 -0.63 -0.76
C GLU A 43 -1.31 0.65 -0.21
N ASN A 44 -0.33 1.16 -0.93
CA ASN A 44 0.36 2.40 -0.59
C ASN A 44 0.38 3.31 -1.79
N THR A 45 -0.16 4.50 -1.63
CA THR A 45 -0.38 5.46 -2.71
C THR A 45 0.25 6.79 -2.40
N GLY A 46 0.62 7.52 -3.44
CA GLY A 46 1.29 8.79 -3.32
C GLY A 46 1.32 9.54 -4.64
N TRP A 47 1.72 10.79 -4.55
CA TRP A 47 1.64 11.75 -5.63
C TRP A 47 2.98 12.43 -5.84
N THR A 48 3.37 12.53 -7.10
CA THR A 48 4.54 13.28 -7.54
C THR A 48 4.11 14.36 -8.54
N MET A 49 4.71 15.54 -8.43
CA MET A 49 4.61 16.60 -9.42
C MET A 49 5.71 16.42 -10.46
N PHE A 50 5.37 16.53 -11.74
CA PHE A 50 6.31 16.38 -12.86
C PHE A 50 7.14 15.07 -12.80
N LYS A 51 6.63 14.02 -12.15
CA LYS A 51 7.33 12.75 -11.86
C LYS A 51 8.60 12.85 -11.01
N VAL A 52 8.92 14.02 -10.46
CA VAL A 52 10.18 14.25 -9.73
C VAL A 52 9.92 14.71 -8.30
N LEU A 53 8.99 15.63 -8.08
CA LEU A 53 8.80 16.23 -6.77
C LEU A 53 7.70 15.48 -6.01
N PRO A 54 8.00 14.71 -4.94
CA PRO A 54 6.95 14.11 -4.13
C PRO A 54 6.12 15.22 -3.48
N ILE A 55 4.81 15.14 -3.60
CA ILE A 55 3.88 16.09 -2.97
C ILE A 55 3.41 15.49 -1.65
N GLY A 56 3.02 14.22 -1.69
CA GLY A 56 2.71 13.46 -0.50
C GLY A 56 2.37 12.02 -0.80
N SER A 57 2.46 11.18 0.21
CA SER A 57 2.23 9.75 0.14
C SER A 57 1.61 9.22 1.43
N GLY A 58 1.08 8.00 1.39
CA GLY A 58 0.57 7.31 2.57
C GLY A 58 1.65 7.13 3.62
N ASN A 59 1.29 7.10 4.90
CA ASN A 59 2.26 6.86 5.96
C ASN A 59 2.41 5.35 6.25
N PRO A 60 3.52 4.68 5.86
CA PRO A 60 3.71 3.27 6.13
C PRO A 60 3.88 2.98 7.62
N GLU A 61 4.36 3.92 8.43
CA GLU A 61 4.56 3.72 9.87
C GLU A 61 3.22 3.61 10.62
N LYS A 62 2.16 4.22 10.08
CA LYS A 62 0.82 4.26 10.67
C LYS A 62 -0.26 3.93 9.61
N PRO A 63 -0.26 2.72 9.04
CA PRO A 63 -1.21 2.35 8.00
C PRO A 63 -2.64 2.33 8.54
N GLY A 64 -3.62 2.69 7.71
CA GLY A 64 -5.03 2.75 8.07
C GLY A 64 -5.42 3.89 9.01
N ARG A 65 -4.49 4.79 9.38
CA ARG A 65 -4.79 6.02 10.13
C ARG A 65 -4.86 7.21 9.21
N ILE A 66 -5.50 8.29 9.68
CA ILE A 66 -5.52 9.60 9.01
C ILE A 66 -4.13 10.23 9.16
N SER A 67 -3.14 9.69 8.44
CA SER A 67 -1.75 10.12 8.44
C SER A 67 -1.15 9.98 7.05
N CYS A 68 -0.50 11.04 6.59
CA CYS A 68 0.24 11.07 5.34
C CYS A 68 1.66 11.63 5.59
N CYS A 69 2.57 11.33 4.67
CA CYS A 69 3.87 11.97 4.60
C CYS A 69 3.84 13.05 3.52
N ILE A 70 4.26 14.27 3.85
CA ILE A 70 4.31 15.40 2.91
C ILE A 70 5.76 15.53 2.40
N PHE A 71 5.95 15.81 1.11
CA PHE A 71 7.27 15.94 0.46
C PHE A 71 8.21 14.74 0.64
N ARG A 72 7.66 13.56 0.91
CA ARG A 72 8.40 12.31 1.03
C ARG A 72 7.74 11.29 0.14
N ASP A 73 8.53 10.54 -0.62
CA ASP A 73 8.03 9.37 -1.33
C ASP A 73 8.15 8.15 -0.43
N THR A 74 7.01 7.61 -0.02
CA THR A 74 6.93 6.36 0.72
C THR A 74 6.35 5.22 -0.11
N THR A 75 6.02 5.44 -1.39
CA THR A 75 5.36 4.45 -2.28
C THR A 75 6.33 3.42 -2.87
N THR A 76 7.26 2.95 -2.03
CA THR A 76 8.29 1.99 -2.41
C THR A 76 7.88 0.57 -2.04
N LEU A 77 8.41 -0.40 -2.79
CA LEU A 77 8.26 -1.81 -2.46
C LEU A 77 8.75 -2.12 -1.04
N GLN A 78 9.89 -1.54 -0.63
CA GLN A 78 10.46 -1.75 0.70
C GLN A 78 9.49 -1.35 1.81
N ASN A 79 8.87 -0.16 1.71
CA ASN A 79 7.90 0.27 2.72
C ASN A 79 6.67 -0.65 2.79
N ASN A 80 6.25 -1.23 1.66
CA ASN A 80 5.19 -2.23 1.64
C ASN A 80 5.63 -3.55 2.28
N LEU A 81 6.87 -3.98 2.07
CA LEU A 81 7.42 -5.16 2.73
C LEU A 81 7.60 -4.94 4.24
N ASP A 82 8.01 -3.75 4.67
CA ASP A 82 8.12 -3.39 6.09
C ASP A 82 6.73 -3.34 6.77
N MET A 83 5.69 -2.97 6.04
CA MET A 83 4.30 -3.12 6.49
C MET A 83 3.90 -4.59 6.60
N LEU A 84 4.25 -5.42 5.62
CA LEU A 84 3.97 -6.86 5.63
C LEU A 84 4.68 -7.55 6.79
N GLU A 85 5.95 -7.24 7.05
CA GLU A 85 6.72 -7.82 8.15
C GLU A 85 6.12 -7.48 9.51
N ARG A 86 5.58 -6.26 9.67
CA ARG A 86 4.85 -5.89 10.90
C ARG A 86 3.57 -6.70 11.08
N GLU A 87 2.84 -6.96 10.00
CA GLU A 87 1.68 -7.86 10.04
C GLU A 87 2.08 -9.30 10.38
N MET A 88 3.16 -9.82 9.78
CA MET A 88 3.70 -11.13 10.12
C MET A 88 4.02 -11.26 11.60
N LYS A 89 4.71 -10.24 12.17
CA LYS A 89 5.01 -10.19 13.61
C LYS A 89 3.75 -10.11 14.45
N ARG A 90 2.73 -9.34 14.02
CA ARG A 90 1.44 -9.22 14.71
C ARG A 90 0.74 -10.56 14.84
N VAL A 91 0.77 -11.40 13.79
CA VAL A 91 0.06 -12.69 13.76
C VAL A 91 0.94 -13.91 14.06
N GLY A 92 2.24 -13.70 14.27
CA GLY A 92 3.20 -14.78 14.53
C GLY A 92 3.45 -15.68 13.32
N ALA A 93 3.34 -15.14 12.10
CA ALA A 93 3.67 -15.86 10.87
C ALA A 93 5.18 -16.00 10.72
N THR A 94 5.62 -17.18 10.28
CA THR A 94 7.05 -17.49 10.06
C THR A 94 7.41 -17.44 8.58
N ARG A 95 6.41 -17.64 7.70
CA ARG A 95 6.59 -17.76 6.25
C ARG A 95 5.55 -16.99 5.47
N ILE A 96 5.92 -16.65 4.23
CA ILE A 96 5.06 -15.99 3.26
C ILE A 96 4.96 -16.87 2.02
N LYS A 97 3.74 -16.98 1.47
CA LYS A 97 3.49 -17.63 0.18
C LYS A 97 2.73 -16.69 -0.75
N ASN A 98 2.88 -16.91 -2.06
CA ASN A 98 2.22 -16.13 -3.11
C ASN A 98 2.44 -14.60 -2.98
N LEU A 99 3.67 -14.20 -2.63
CA LEU A 99 4.04 -12.80 -2.60
C LEU A 99 3.98 -12.22 -4.02
N SER A 100 3.08 -11.27 -4.23
CA SER A 100 2.94 -10.55 -5.49
C SER A 100 2.94 -9.06 -5.17
N SER A 101 3.79 -8.30 -5.86
CA SER A 101 3.78 -6.85 -5.80
C SER A 101 3.61 -6.25 -7.19
N LYS A 102 2.75 -5.24 -7.29
CA LYS A 102 2.45 -4.50 -8.51
C LYS A 102 2.49 -3.02 -8.21
N THR A 103 3.25 -2.28 -9.01
CA THR A 103 3.28 -0.82 -8.95
C THR A 103 2.60 -0.28 -10.20
N ALA A 104 1.59 0.57 -10.00
CA ALA A 104 0.87 1.26 -11.05
C ALA A 104 1.18 2.76 -11.00
N TYR A 105 1.27 3.37 -12.18
CA TYR A 105 1.48 4.81 -12.36
C TYR A 105 0.33 5.38 -13.18
N GLU A 106 -0.38 6.36 -12.61
CA GLU A 106 -1.50 7.03 -13.26
C GLU A 106 -1.15 8.51 -13.39
N SER A 107 -1.12 9.04 -14.61
CA SER A 107 -0.86 10.47 -14.85
C SER A 107 -2.17 11.24 -14.94
N LEU A 108 -2.28 12.34 -14.18
CA LEU A 108 -3.35 13.34 -14.30
C LEU A 108 -2.78 14.63 -14.88
N PHE A 109 -3.59 15.31 -15.69
CA PHE A 109 -3.26 16.58 -16.34
C PHE A 109 -1.90 16.56 -17.08
N LEU A 110 -1.84 15.83 -18.19
CA LEU A 110 -0.74 15.91 -19.17
C LEU A 110 0.66 15.91 -18.52
N LEU A 111 0.85 15.02 -17.53
CA LEU A 111 2.09 14.77 -16.75
C LEU A 111 2.34 15.67 -15.52
N LEU A 112 1.48 16.64 -15.23
CA LEU A 112 1.68 17.54 -14.10
C LEU A 112 1.66 16.78 -12.76
N PHE A 113 0.72 15.86 -12.61
CA PHE A 113 0.59 15.02 -11.42
C PHE A 113 0.66 13.55 -11.81
N THR A 114 1.48 12.78 -11.11
CA THR A 114 1.53 11.32 -11.27
C THR A 114 1.21 10.68 -9.93
N ARG A 115 0.17 9.86 -9.92
CA ARG A 115 -0.15 8.97 -8.80
C ARG A 115 0.63 7.68 -8.96
N THR A 116 1.33 7.30 -7.90
CA THR A 116 1.96 5.99 -7.77
C THR A 116 1.12 5.17 -6.80
N ALA A 117 0.81 3.93 -7.16
CA ALA A 117 0.13 2.98 -6.30
C ALA A 117 0.94 1.67 -6.26
N CYS A 118 1.56 1.39 -5.12
CA CYS A 118 2.26 0.14 -4.85
C CYS A 118 1.33 -0.80 -4.08
N ARG A 119 0.97 -1.93 -4.69
CA ARG A 119 0.11 -2.96 -4.12
C ARG A 119 0.93 -4.21 -3.87
N THR A 120 0.86 -4.74 -2.66
CA THR A 120 1.54 -5.99 -2.29
C THR A 120 0.53 -6.93 -1.66
N SER A 121 0.44 -8.16 -2.15
CA SER A 121 -0.41 -9.22 -1.60
C SER A 121 0.44 -10.42 -1.23
N ALA A 122 0.13 -11.04 -0.10
CA ALA A 122 0.84 -12.20 0.42
C ALA A 122 -0.07 -13.05 1.31
N VAL A 123 0.18 -14.34 1.36
CA VAL A 123 -0.46 -15.27 2.30
C VAL A 123 0.53 -15.58 3.40
N LEU A 124 0.10 -15.39 4.64
CA LEU A 124 0.92 -15.64 5.82
C LEU A 124 0.70 -17.05 6.35
N LEU A 125 1.80 -17.75 6.60
CA LEU A 125 1.83 -19.13 7.07
C LEU A 125 2.54 -19.23 8.43
N LYS A 126 2.08 -20.16 9.26
CA LYS A 126 2.73 -20.54 10.51
C LYS A 126 3.60 -21.79 10.33
#